data_AF-A0A970G101-F1
#
_entry.id   AF-A0A970G101-F1
#
_cell.length_a   1.000
_cell.length_b   1.000
_cell.length_c   1.000
_cell.angle_alpha   90.00
_cell.angle_beta   90.00
_cell.angle_gamma   90.00
#
_symmetry.space_group_name_H-M   'P 1'
#
loop_
_entity.id
_entity.type
_entity.pdbx_description
1 polymer ?
#
loop_
_entity_poly.entity_id
_entity_poly.type
_entity_poly.pdbx_seq_one_letter_code
_entity_poly.pdbx_strand_id
1 'polypeptide(L)' 'GRFIEEIGTDNPLAEPAELKVDVERAQYWIKNGAQPTDTVRALLKKSGAI' A
#
# COMPACT_ATOMS: atom_id res chain seq x y z
N GLY A 1 11.88 3.35 12.29
CA GLY A 1 10.93 3.23 13.41
C GLY A 1 10.39 1.81 13.49
N ARG A 2 9.62 1.46 14.53
CA ARG A 2 8.98 0.14 14.63
C ARG A 2 7.71 0.10 13.78
N PHE A 3 7.53 -0.97 13.01
CA PHE A 3 6.33 -1.26 12.23
C PHE A 3 5.88 -2.70 12.50
N ILE A 4 4.63 -3.04 12.15
CA ILE A 4 4.08 -4.38 12.32
C ILE A 4 4.49 -5.27 11.14
N GLU A 5 4.25 -4.77 9.92
CA GLU A 5 4.50 -5.48 8.67
C GLU A 5 4.73 -4.48 7.53
N GLU A 6 5.63 -4.83 6.61
CA GLU A 6 5.83 -4.12 5.35
C GLU A 6 5.05 -4.83 4.26
N ILE A 7 4.10 -4.13 3.64
CA ILE A 7 3.19 -4.69 2.61
C ILE A 7 3.47 -4.12 1.22
N GLY A 8 4.52 -3.33 1.05
CA GLY A 8 4.83 -2.70 -0.23
C GLY A 8 5.76 -1.51 -0.15
N THR A 9 6.14 -1.00 -1.32
CA THR A 9 7.01 0.15 -1.54
C THR A 9 6.47 1.03 -2.67
N ASP A 10 6.66 2.34 -2.53
CA ASP A 10 6.33 3.35 -3.55
C ASP A 10 7.60 4.16 -3.83
N ASN A 11 8.05 4.16 -5.08
CA ASN A 11 9.16 4.98 -5.56
C ASN A 11 8.67 5.89 -6.70
N PRO A 12 8.22 7.11 -6.38
CA PRO A 12 7.74 8.07 -7.37
C PRO A 12 8.86 8.71 -8.19
N LEU A 13 10.13 8.54 -7.80
CA LEU A 13 11.30 9.10 -8.49
C LEU A 13 11.87 8.16 -9.56
N ALA A 14 11.41 6.91 -9.62
CA ALA A 14 11.74 6.02 -10.71
C ALA A 14 11.05 6.45 -12.00
N GLU A 15 11.69 6.24 -13.15
CA GLU A 15 11.09 6.42 -14.47
C GLU A 15 11.03 5.06 -15.17
N PRO A 16 9.85 4.41 -15.26
CA PRO A 16 8.53 4.83 -14.75
C PRO A 16 8.38 4.67 -13.22
N ALA A 17 7.43 5.40 -12.63
CA ALA A 17 7.16 5.32 -11.19
C ALA A 17 6.88 3.86 -10.76
N GLU A 18 7.56 3.40 -9.72
CA GLU A 18 7.44 2.03 -9.25
C GLU A 18 6.52 1.95 -8.03
N LEU A 19 5.44 1.16 -8.16
CA LEU A 19 4.56 0.82 -7.04
C LEU A 19 4.50 -0.70 -6.91
N LYS A 20 4.93 -1.21 -5.76
CA LYS A 20 4.87 -2.64 -5.40
C LYS A 20 4.03 -2.77 -4.14
N VAL A 21 2.91 -3.49 -4.21
CA VAL A 21 2.03 -3.72 -3.07
C VAL A 21 1.60 -5.18 -3.06
N ASP A 22 1.68 -5.82 -1.90
CA ASP A 22 1.03 -7.10 -1.64
C ASP A 22 -0.46 -6.85 -1.41
N VAL A 23 -1.26 -7.16 -2.44
CA VAL A 23 -2.70 -6.95 -2.46
C VAL A 23 -3.41 -7.77 -1.39
N GLU A 24 -2.98 -9.01 -1.15
CA GLU A 24 -3.63 -9.90 -0.19
C GLU A 24 -3.42 -9.40 1.24
N ARG A 25 -2.20 -8.99 1.56
CA ARG A 25 -1.86 -8.43 2.88
C ARG A 25 -2.51 -7.07 3.09
N ALA A 26 -2.55 -6.22 2.07
CA ALA A 26 -3.26 -4.94 2.14
C ALA A 26 -4.75 -5.14 2.46
N GLN A 27 -5.42 -6.06 1.76
CA GLN A 27 -6.83 -6.39 2.01
C GLN A 27 -7.05 -6.99 3.40
N TYR A 28 -6.14 -7.86 3.85
CA TYR A 28 -6.19 -8.44 5.19
C TYR A 28 -6.16 -7.35 6.27
N TRP A 29 -5.23 -6.41 6.21
CA TRP A 29 -5.11 -5.36 7.22
C TRP A 29 -6.31 -4.40 7.20
N ILE A 30 -6.83 -4.07 6.02
CA ILE A 30 -8.02 -3.21 5.89
C ILE A 30 -9.25 -3.91 6.48
N LYS A 31 -9.43 -5.21 6.23
CA LYS A 31 -10.49 -6.02 6.85
C LYS A 31 -10.37 -6.08 8.38
N ASN A 32 -9.14 -6.05 8.90
CA ASN A 32 -8.85 -5.98 10.33
C ASN A 32 -8.88 -4.56 10.92
N GLY A 33 -9.30 -3.55 10.14
CA GLY A 33 -9.53 -2.18 10.62
C GLY A 33 -8.37 -1.21 10.40
N ALA A 34 -7.33 -1.58 9.64
CA ALA A 34 -6.30 -0.63 9.25
C ALA A 34 -6.90 0.51 8.41
N GLN A 35 -6.61 1.76 8.79
CA GLN A 35 -7.10 2.94 8.10
C GLN A 35 -5.97 3.58 7.26
N PRO A 36 -6.02 3.48 5.92
CA PRO A 36 -5.02 4.13 5.09
C PRO A 36 -5.22 5.65 5.07
N THR A 37 -4.11 6.38 5.12
CA THR A 37 -4.07 7.82 4.84
C THR A 37 -4.41 8.10 3.37
N ASP A 38 -4.71 9.35 3.02
CA ASP A 38 -5.21 9.70 1.69
C ASP A 38 -4.27 9.28 0.55
N THR A 39 -2.96 9.50 0.71
CA THR A 39 -1.94 9.07 -0.26
C THR A 39 -1.89 7.56 -0.39
N VAL A 40 -1.86 6.83 0.73
CA VAL A 40 -1.81 5.36 0.73
C VAL A 40 -3.07 4.79 0.10
N ARG A 41 -4.24 5.38 0.38
CA ARG A 41 -5.51 4.99 -0.25
C ARG A 41 -5.47 5.14 -1.78
N ALA A 42 -4.89 6.23 -2.28
CA ALA A 42 -4.74 6.43 -3.72
C ALA A 42 -3.80 5.37 -4.34
N LEU A 43 -2.70 5.03 -3.66
CA LEU A 43 -1.78 3.98 -4.10
C LEU A 43 -2.43 2.60 -4.09
N LEU A 44 -3.14 2.25 -3.01
CA LEU A 44 -3.85 0.98 -2.89
C LEU A 44 -4.97 0.82 -3.94
N LYS A 45 -5.65 1.91 -4.31
CA LYS A 45 -6.60 1.91 -5.44
C LYS A 45 -5.90 1.65 -6.77
N LYS A 46 -4.76 2.29 -7.01
CA LYS A 46 -3.96 2.07 -8.23
C LYS A 46 -3.45 0.63 -8.34
N SER A 47 -3.14 0.00 -7.20
CA SER A 47 -2.69 -1.39 -7.15
C SER A 47 -3.84 -2.43 -7.14
N GLY A 48 -5.10 -2.00 -7.15
CA GLY A 48 -6.26 -2.90 -7.09
C GLY A 48 -6.49 -3.58 -5.74
N ALA A 49 -5.90 -3.05 -4.67
CA ALA A 49 -6.08 -3.58 -3.32
C ALA A 49 -7.40 -3.13 -2.67
N ILE A 50 -8.00 -2.02 -3.14
CA ILE A 50 -9.29 -1.46 -2.70
C ILE A 50 -10.04 -0.77 -3.83
#